data_AF-A0AAX1T1Z1-F1
#
_entry.id   AF-A0AAX1T1Z1-F1
#
_cell.length_a   1.000
_cell.length_b   1.000
_cell.length_c   1.000
_cell.angle_alpha   90.00
_cell.angle_beta   90.00
_cell.angle_gamma   90.00
#
_symmetry.space_group_name_H-M   'P 1'
#
loop_
_entity.id
_entity.type
_entity.pdbx_description
1 polymer ?
#
loop_
_entity_poly.entity_id
_entity_poly.type
_entity_poly.pdbx_seq_one_letter_code
_entity_poly.pdbx_strand_id
1 'polypeptide(L)'
;MEYRIIDYVQLSKTFKFSKDDEKKLRLQHTSGTEHKIFPYVGGNNEINSFTGVIGEFSRTVTGKKYTALEKEQLMNEISRKVITHNNQDMLFSIINSLFFNDNNELVIAHPAFLNYVRSTKQEIALGSFLANILVTDKLKEGIKERYNKEPENVILKLVYKSLPSLEEEDKKTARYQLYIDRIRDQFEHDLYFLLENEKLFLSHFENLLLYYYFYYITQLILRLDQFFDEEKVAYPVYYNLDWEKKRTRTRKSYNEGWKVIEHRISRFFPHVNCLEMINCIQGKNKFMSYQGFRKFIEGLNEEKRDQLRLDMQNLTKEYKERTADIDWDEYKPSGNKYDEPIFNHVRSLFNQISYQFKRSGRKKIANQFYEGFEAFAKRYFLKQSGPLGYTLNLKQDFFIFLTKMCINKREKIALKDLFKEFEERGIHFDRDSKKSIIELYEKLNILEKKSDSGDAQYVKYIL
;
A
#
# COMPACT_ATOMS: atom_id res chain seq x y z
N MET A 1 44.52 -2.39 2.65
CA MET A 1 43.15 -1.98 3.00
C MET A 1 42.33 -3.23 3.04
N GLU A 2 41.85 -3.63 4.22
CA GLU A 2 40.92 -4.78 4.32
C GLU A 2 39.73 -4.53 3.40
N TYR A 3 39.44 -5.51 2.54
CA TYR A 3 38.28 -5.47 1.66
C TYR A 3 37.03 -5.45 2.53
N ARG A 4 36.25 -4.36 2.51
CA ARG A 4 34.99 -4.27 3.25
C ARG A 4 33.83 -4.57 2.31
N ILE A 5 32.88 -5.38 2.77
CA ILE A 5 31.66 -5.67 2.03
C ILE A 5 30.67 -4.52 2.18
N ILE A 6 30.66 -3.85 3.34
CA ILE A 6 29.85 -2.64 3.53
C ILE A 6 30.57 -1.42 2.96
N ASP A 7 29.85 -0.67 2.11
CA ASP A 7 30.28 0.60 1.59
C ASP A 7 30.07 1.71 2.63
N TYR A 8 31.09 1.91 3.47
CA TYR A 8 31.11 2.98 4.47
C TYR A 8 31.09 4.38 3.86
N VAL A 9 31.48 4.56 2.59
CA VAL A 9 31.40 5.85 1.91
C VAL A 9 29.93 6.15 1.58
N GLN A 10 29.21 5.18 1.01
CA GLN A 10 27.78 5.28 0.77
C GLN A 10 27.03 5.48 2.09
N LEU A 11 27.32 4.65 3.10
CA LEU A 11 26.67 4.72 4.41
C LEU A 11 26.88 6.08 5.09
N SER A 12 28.09 6.63 5.01
CA SER A 12 28.40 7.97 5.52
C SER A 12 27.66 9.06 4.77
N LYS A 13 27.44 8.92 3.46
CA LYS A 13 26.64 9.88 2.66
C LYS A 13 25.15 9.79 3.02
N THR A 14 24.60 8.58 3.07
CA THR A 14 23.18 8.32 3.35
C THR A 14 22.80 8.78 4.75
N PHE A 15 23.58 8.42 5.77
CA PHE A 15 23.27 8.75 7.18
C PHE A 15 24.02 9.98 7.71
N LYS A 16 24.70 10.70 6.80
CA LYS A 16 25.49 11.92 7.07
C LYS A 16 26.41 11.76 8.27
N PHE A 17 27.23 10.73 8.27
CA PHE A 17 28.23 10.52 9.31
C PHE A 17 29.22 11.68 9.28
N SER A 18 29.25 12.48 10.36
CA SER A 18 30.27 13.51 10.50
C SER A 18 31.66 12.88 10.55
N LYS A 19 32.60 13.47 9.79
CA LYS A 19 34.04 13.15 9.84
C LYS A 19 34.79 13.92 10.92
N ASP A 20 34.12 14.90 11.54
CA ASP A 20 34.67 15.79 12.56
C ASP A 20 34.47 15.16 13.94
N ASP A 21 35.56 14.90 14.67
CA ASP A 21 35.60 14.18 15.94
C ASP A 21 34.75 14.88 17.02
N GLU A 22 34.64 16.21 16.98
CA GLU A 22 33.80 17.01 17.89
C GLU A 22 32.31 17.00 17.50
N LYS A 23 31.98 16.66 16.24
CA LYS A 23 30.59 16.57 15.72
C LYS A 23 30.13 15.14 15.45
N LYS A 24 30.87 14.12 15.92
CA LYS A 24 30.54 12.68 15.77
C LYS A 24 29.14 12.31 16.28
N LEU A 25 28.54 13.13 17.13
CA LEU A 25 27.32 12.86 17.92
C LEU A 25 25.99 13.03 17.17
N ARG A 26 25.97 13.23 15.84
CA ARG A 26 24.73 13.54 15.11
C ARG A 26 24.53 12.71 13.83
N LEU A 27 24.28 11.41 14.00
CA LEU A 27 23.73 10.58 12.93
C LEU A 27 22.34 11.12 12.50
N GLN A 28 22.15 11.34 11.19
CA GLN A 28 20.85 11.73 10.63
C GLN A 28 20.23 10.54 9.90
N HIS A 29 19.04 10.12 10.33
CA HIS A 29 18.26 9.11 9.62
C HIS A 29 17.67 9.73 8.36
N THR A 30 18.11 9.26 7.19
CA THR A 30 17.42 9.53 5.93
C THR A 30 16.75 8.24 5.49
N SER A 31 15.43 8.17 5.62
CA SER A 31 14.66 7.01 5.17
C SER A 31 14.21 7.22 3.73
N GLY A 32 14.48 6.27 2.84
CA GLY A 32 13.99 6.29 1.45
C GLY A 32 14.75 7.25 0.52
N THR A 33 16.06 7.38 0.70
CA THR A 33 16.95 8.11 -0.23
C THR A 33 17.28 7.24 -1.43
N GLU A 34 17.85 6.06 -1.24
CA GLU A 34 18.22 5.15 -2.34
C GLU A 34 17.12 4.10 -2.60
N HIS A 35 16.48 3.58 -1.55
CA HIS A 35 15.51 2.49 -1.65
C HIS A 35 14.20 2.79 -0.90
N LYS A 36 13.18 3.24 -1.64
CA LYS A 36 11.88 3.60 -1.03
C LYS A 36 10.98 2.37 -0.89
N ILE A 37 10.78 1.90 0.34
CA ILE A 37 9.84 0.79 0.62
C ILE A 37 8.47 1.27 1.10
N PHE A 38 8.32 2.57 1.34
CA PHE A 38 7.10 3.22 1.82
C PHE A 38 6.96 4.61 1.16
N PRO A 39 5.72 5.11 0.90
CA PRO A 39 5.52 6.37 0.18
C PRO A 39 5.94 7.59 0.97
N TYR A 40 5.93 7.49 2.30
CA TYR A 40 6.13 8.63 3.18
C TYR A 40 7.50 8.66 3.84
N VAL A 41 7.91 9.87 4.19
CA VAL A 41 9.03 10.15 5.09
C VAL A 41 8.47 10.62 6.45
N GLY A 42 9.33 10.89 7.43
CA GLY A 42 8.87 11.46 8.70
C GLY A 42 8.09 12.78 8.50
N GLY A 43 6.92 12.91 9.14
CA GLY A 43 6.04 14.09 9.04
C GLY A 43 4.55 13.75 9.04
N ASN A 44 3.67 14.74 8.81
CA ASN A 44 2.24 14.47 8.66
C ASN A 44 1.96 13.77 7.32
N ASN A 45 1.50 12.52 7.42
CA ASN A 45 1.25 11.60 6.32
C ASN A 45 -0.22 11.19 6.21
N GLU A 46 -1.11 11.90 6.89
CA GLU A 46 -2.55 11.64 6.81
C GLU A 46 -3.08 11.88 5.39
N ILE A 47 -3.91 10.96 4.93
CA ILE A 47 -4.60 11.04 3.63
C ILE A 47 -6.05 11.42 3.87
N ASN A 48 -6.39 12.65 3.46
CA ASN A 48 -7.72 13.23 3.68
C ASN A 48 -8.72 12.80 2.60
N SER A 49 -8.27 12.60 1.37
CA SER A 49 -9.09 12.11 0.26
C SER A 49 -8.35 11.02 -0.50
N PHE A 50 -8.97 9.83 -0.60
CA PHE A 50 -8.40 8.76 -1.40
C PHE A 50 -8.58 9.01 -2.90
N THR A 51 -9.57 9.81 -3.31
CA THR A 51 -9.77 10.22 -4.71
C THR A 51 -8.53 10.94 -5.28
N GLY A 52 -7.88 11.79 -4.48
CA GLY A 52 -6.61 12.43 -4.86
C GLY A 52 -5.48 11.43 -5.11
N VAL A 53 -5.44 10.31 -4.39
CA VAL A 53 -4.48 9.21 -4.60
C VAL A 53 -4.72 8.54 -5.96
N ILE A 54 -5.99 8.30 -6.30
CA ILE A 54 -6.38 7.68 -7.58
C ILE A 54 -6.02 8.59 -8.77
N GLY A 55 -6.20 9.91 -8.59
CA GLY A 55 -5.80 10.89 -9.60
C GLY A 55 -4.31 10.83 -9.92
N GLU A 56 -3.47 10.80 -8.87
CA GLU A 56 -2.04 10.65 -9.06
C GLU A 56 -1.64 9.28 -9.62
N PHE A 57 -2.26 8.21 -9.13
CA PHE A 57 -2.04 6.87 -9.65
C PHE A 57 -2.27 6.85 -11.17
N SER A 58 -3.40 7.43 -11.60
CA SER A 58 -3.78 7.51 -13.02
C SER A 58 -2.78 8.29 -13.85
N ARG A 59 -2.33 9.46 -13.37
CA ARG A 59 -1.31 10.26 -14.03
C ARG A 59 0.03 9.56 -14.13
N THR A 60 0.43 8.86 -13.07
CA THR A 60 1.70 8.12 -13.04
C THR A 60 1.69 6.94 -14.02
N VAL A 61 0.56 6.24 -14.15
CA VAL A 61 0.40 5.16 -15.13
C VAL A 61 0.33 5.70 -16.56
N THR A 62 -0.40 6.80 -16.77
CA THR A 62 -0.60 7.36 -18.11
C THR A 62 0.57 8.20 -18.61
N GLY A 63 1.47 8.65 -17.73
CA GLY A 63 2.59 9.53 -18.09
C GLY A 63 2.18 10.99 -18.22
N LYS A 64 1.15 11.43 -17.49
CA LYS A 64 0.57 12.77 -17.64
C LYS A 64 0.87 13.67 -16.45
N LYS A 65 1.11 14.95 -16.74
CA LYS A 65 1.22 15.99 -15.72
C LYS A 65 -0.16 16.50 -15.30
N TYR A 66 -0.26 16.96 -14.06
CA TYR A 66 -1.49 17.62 -13.60
C TYR A 66 -1.61 19.02 -14.22
N THR A 67 -2.76 19.29 -14.82
CA THR A 67 -3.18 20.63 -15.25
C THR A 67 -4.49 20.95 -14.57
N ALA A 68 -4.59 22.15 -13.98
CA ALA A 68 -5.84 22.59 -13.37
C ALA A 68 -6.93 22.71 -14.44
N LEU A 69 -8.09 22.10 -14.18
CA LEU A 69 -9.25 22.20 -15.06
C LEU A 69 -10.09 23.40 -14.66
N GLU A 70 -10.05 24.45 -15.47
CA GLU A 70 -10.92 25.61 -15.29
C GLU A 70 -12.28 25.35 -15.95
N LYS A 71 -13.35 25.36 -15.14
CA LYS A 71 -14.71 25.09 -15.60
C LYS A 71 -15.14 26.04 -16.72
N GLU A 72 -14.83 27.33 -16.61
CA GLU A 72 -15.17 28.32 -17.62
C GLU A 72 -14.48 28.03 -18.97
N GLN A 73 -13.22 27.61 -18.93
CA GLN A 73 -12.49 27.24 -20.15
C GLN A 73 -13.11 26.01 -20.81
N LEU A 74 -13.49 24.99 -20.03
CA LEU A 74 -14.19 23.82 -20.55
C LEU A 74 -15.53 24.20 -21.19
N MET A 75 -16.33 25.04 -20.53
CA MET A 75 -17.62 25.49 -21.05
C MET A 75 -17.47 26.29 -22.36
N ASN A 76 -16.45 27.16 -22.44
CA ASN A 76 -16.14 27.90 -23.66
C ASN A 76 -15.74 26.97 -24.83
N GLU A 77 -14.93 25.95 -24.56
CA GLU A 77 -14.54 24.95 -25.57
C GLU A 77 -15.73 24.10 -26.04
N ILE A 78 -16.66 23.79 -25.13
CA ILE A 78 -17.90 23.09 -25.48
C ILE A 78 -18.77 23.97 -26.40
N SER A 79 -18.95 25.25 -26.08
CA SER A 79 -19.73 26.17 -26.93
C SER A 79 -19.17 26.31 -28.34
N ARG A 80 -17.84 26.24 -28.50
CA ARG A 80 -17.20 26.27 -29.82
C ARG A 80 -17.52 25.05 -30.69
N LYS A 81 -17.89 23.92 -30.07
CA LYS A 81 -18.12 22.63 -30.76
C LYS A 81 -19.59 22.32 -31.02
N VAL A 82 -20.52 23.14 -30.51
CA VAL A 82 -21.97 22.87 -30.59
C VAL A 82 -22.72 24.10 -31.10
N ILE A 83 -23.60 23.90 -32.07
CA ILE A 83 -24.54 24.92 -32.51
C ILE A 83 -25.78 24.84 -31.62
N THR A 84 -26.05 25.87 -30.81
CA THR A 84 -27.08 25.83 -29.75
C THR A 84 -28.37 26.58 -30.10
N HIS A 85 -28.45 27.28 -31.24
CA HIS A 85 -29.63 28.06 -31.67
C HIS A 85 -30.27 28.88 -30.52
N ASN A 86 -29.47 29.67 -29.80
CA ASN A 86 -29.86 30.48 -28.62
C ASN A 86 -30.22 29.70 -27.33
N ASN A 87 -29.97 28.40 -27.25
CA ASN A 87 -30.19 27.57 -26.04
C ASN A 87 -28.90 27.20 -25.31
N GLN A 88 -27.89 28.08 -25.33
CA GLN A 88 -26.59 27.81 -24.72
C GLN A 88 -26.68 27.62 -23.20
N ASP A 89 -27.51 28.43 -22.53
CA ASP A 89 -27.69 28.34 -21.08
C ASP A 89 -28.28 26.99 -20.66
N MET A 90 -29.20 26.45 -21.47
CA MET A 90 -29.77 25.12 -21.24
C MET A 90 -28.69 24.04 -21.36
N LEU A 91 -27.86 24.07 -22.41
CA LEU A 91 -26.73 23.14 -22.56
C LEU A 91 -25.77 23.20 -21.37
N PHE A 92 -25.41 24.40 -20.93
CA PHE A 92 -24.50 24.60 -19.79
C PHE A 92 -25.10 24.07 -18.48
N SER A 93 -26.39 24.30 -18.24
CA SER A 93 -27.07 23.74 -17.06
C SER A 93 -27.06 22.20 -17.05
N ILE A 94 -27.28 21.57 -18.21
CA ILE A 94 -27.23 20.10 -18.34
C ILE A 94 -25.82 19.59 -18.05
N ILE A 95 -24.78 20.17 -18.65
CA ILE A 95 -23.39 19.75 -18.40
C ILE A 95 -23.01 19.95 -16.94
N ASN A 96 -23.42 21.09 -16.36
CA ASN A 96 -23.15 21.39 -14.96
C ASN A 96 -23.76 20.34 -14.02
N SER A 97 -25.04 20.00 -14.24
CA SER A 97 -25.74 19.00 -13.41
C SER A 97 -25.22 17.57 -13.58
N LEU A 98 -24.66 17.21 -14.75
CA LEU A 98 -24.18 15.86 -15.02
C LEU A 98 -22.70 15.64 -14.64
N PHE A 99 -21.86 16.66 -14.81
CA PHE A 99 -20.40 16.51 -14.74
C PHE A 99 -19.73 17.30 -13.62
N PHE A 100 -20.47 18.10 -12.86
CA PHE A 100 -19.93 18.85 -11.74
C PHE A 100 -20.71 18.58 -10.46
N ASN A 101 -20.00 18.38 -9.36
CA ASN A 101 -20.61 18.25 -8.03
C ASN A 101 -20.88 19.64 -7.40
N ASP A 102 -21.46 19.65 -6.21
CA ASP A 102 -21.78 20.88 -5.46
C ASP A 102 -20.55 21.75 -5.14
N ASN A 103 -19.35 21.16 -5.16
CA ASN A 103 -18.07 21.86 -4.96
C ASN A 103 -17.45 22.36 -6.28
N ASN A 104 -18.16 22.28 -7.41
CA ASN A 104 -17.67 22.55 -8.76
C ASN A 104 -16.50 21.65 -9.21
N GLU A 105 -16.37 20.46 -8.66
CA GLU A 105 -15.36 19.48 -9.08
C GLU A 105 -15.93 18.54 -10.15
N LEU A 106 -15.06 18.12 -11.08
CA LEU A 106 -15.42 17.21 -12.16
C LEU A 106 -15.79 15.82 -11.61
N VAL A 107 -17.02 15.38 -11.89
CA VAL A 107 -17.48 14.01 -11.59
C VAL A 107 -16.79 13.03 -12.54
N ILE A 108 -16.26 11.94 -12.00
CA ILE A 108 -15.52 10.93 -12.78
C ILE A 108 -16.49 10.04 -13.56
N ALA A 109 -16.99 10.58 -14.67
CA ALA A 109 -17.89 9.89 -15.59
C ALA A 109 -17.17 9.06 -16.66
N HIS A 110 -15.85 9.22 -16.79
CA HIS A 110 -15.00 8.46 -17.71
C HIS A 110 -13.60 8.25 -17.08
N PRO A 111 -12.91 7.11 -17.30
CA PRO A 111 -11.61 6.84 -16.70
C PRO A 111 -10.56 7.95 -16.92
N ALA A 112 -10.55 8.55 -18.11
CA ALA A 112 -9.64 9.67 -18.43
C ALA A 112 -9.75 10.87 -17.48
N PHE A 113 -10.93 11.08 -16.88
CA PHE A 113 -11.20 12.23 -16.02
C PHE A 113 -10.36 12.16 -14.74
N LEU A 114 -9.92 10.97 -14.34
CA LEU A 114 -9.04 10.77 -13.19
C LEU A 114 -7.73 11.56 -13.32
N ASN A 115 -7.25 11.82 -14.53
CA ASN A 115 -6.01 12.59 -14.71
C ASN A 115 -6.15 14.07 -14.28
N TYR A 116 -7.37 14.60 -14.25
CA TYR A 116 -7.69 15.98 -13.86
C TYR A 116 -8.01 16.11 -12.36
N VAL A 117 -8.01 15.01 -11.60
CA VAL A 117 -8.25 15.04 -10.16
C VAL A 117 -7.07 15.67 -9.44
N ARG A 118 -7.32 16.72 -8.67
CA ARG A 118 -6.28 17.38 -7.86
C ARG A 118 -5.78 16.44 -6.77
N SER A 119 -4.47 16.50 -6.51
CA SER A 119 -3.82 15.72 -5.45
C SER A 119 -2.98 16.62 -4.54
N THR A 120 -3.01 16.37 -3.24
CA THR A 120 -2.09 16.96 -2.26
C THR A 120 -0.70 16.31 -2.34
N LYS A 121 0.29 16.88 -1.66
CA LYS A 121 1.66 16.33 -1.64
C LYS A 121 1.71 14.88 -1.13
N GLN A 122 0.95 14.56 -0.10
CA GLN A 122 0.87 13.23 0.50
C GLN A 122 0.18 12.24 -0.44
N GLU A 123 -0.90 12.66 -1.10
CA GLU A 123 -1.62 11.87 -2.09
C GLU A 123 -0.75 11.61 -3.32
N ILE A 124 0.07 12.59 -3.74
CA ILE A 124 1.04 12.43 -4.83
C ILE A 124 2.05 11.32 -4.47
N ALA A 125 2.62 11.38 -3.26
CA ALA A 125 3.59 10.38 -2.81
C ALA A 125 2.98 8.97 -2.77
N LEU A 126 1.75 8.83 -2.29
CA LEU A 126 1.05 7.54 -2.21
C LEU A 126 0.62 7.02 -3.58
N GLY A 127 0.01 7.86 -4.43
CA GLY A 127 -0.48 7.46 -5.74
C GLY A 127 0.67 7.03 -6.66
N SER A 128 1.77 7.79 -6.65
CA SER A 128 3.01 7.42 -7.33
C SER A 128 3.56 6.09 -6.79
N PHE A 129 3.64 5.91 -5.48
CA PHE A 129 4.11 4.65 -4.88
C PHE A 129 3.29 3.44 -5.34
N LEU A 130 1.96 3.52 -5.23
CA LEU A 130 1.07 2.42 -5.62
C LEU A 130 1.19 2.12 -7.11
N ALA A 131 1.24 3.14 -7.97
CA ALA A 131 1.42 2.95 -9.42
C ALA A 131 2.76 2.25 -9.74
N ASN A 132 3.84 2.62 -9.06
CA ASN A 132 5.16 2.04 -9.32
C ASN A 132 5.31 0.59 -8.81
N ILE A 133 4.64 0.23 -7.71
CA ILE A 133 4.79 -1.13 -7.13
C ILE A 133 3.73 -2.12 -7.63
N LEU A 134 2.52 -1.65 -7.97
CA LEU A 134 1.38 -2.52 -8.31
C LEU A 134 1.16 -2.67 -9.82
N VAL A 135 1.75 -1.83 -10.67
CA VAL A 135 1.43 -1.80 -12.11
C VAL A 135 2.65 -2.19 -12.94
N THR A 136 2.59 -3.33 -13.62
CA THR A 136 3.56 -3.71 -14.66
C THR A 136 3.32 -2.94 -15.95
N ASP A 137 4.32 -2.94 -16.85
CA ASP A 137 4.20 -2.24 -18.14
C ASP A 137 3.02 -2.76 -18.99
N LYS A 138 2.74 -4.06 -18.94
CA LYS A 138 1.58 -4.67 -19.61
C LYS A 138 0.24 -4.12 -19.07
N LEU A 139 0.14 -3.91 -17.76
CA LEU A 139 -1.07 -3.35 -17.16
C LEU A 139 -1.19 -1.84 -17.45
N LYS A 140 -0.07 -1.12 -17.53
CA LYS A 140 -0.08 0.30 -17.94
C LYS A 140 -0.70 0.47 -19.33
N GLU A 141 -0.36 -0.40 -20.28
CA GLU A 141 -0.93 -0.36 -21.64
C GLU A 141 -2.45 -0.55 -21.62
N GLY A 142 -2.96 -1.54 -20.89
CA GLY A 142 -4.41 -1.76 -20.76
C GLY A 142 -5.16 -0.60 -20.10
N ILE A 143 -4.55 0.05 -19.11
CA ILE A 143 -5.10 1.27 -18.50
C ILE A 143 -5.11 2.42 -19.52
N LYS A 144 -4.01 2.65 -20.25
CA LYS A 144 -3.92 3.69 -21.28
C LYS A 144 -4.95 3.48 -22.38
N GLU A 145 -5.12 2.25 -22.86
CA GLU A 145 -6.14 1.90 -23.86
C GLU A 145 -7.54 2.26 -23.36
N ARG A 146 -7.88 1.88 -22.12
CA ARG A 146 -9.18 2.21 -21.52
C ARG A 146 -9.40 3.72 -21.41
N TYR A 147 -8.37 4.46 -21.02
CA TYR A 147 -8.47 5.90 -20.83
C TYR A 147 -8.60 6.66 -22.16
N ASN A 148 -8.04 6.11 -23.24
CA ASN A 148 -8.08 6.74 -24.57
C ASN A 148 -9.31 6.32 -25.39
N LYS A 149 -10.06 5.31 -24.94
CA LYS A 149 -11.30 4.87 -25.59
C LYS A 149 -12.33 5.99 -25.55
N GLU A 150 -12.82 6.41 -26.72
CA GLU A 150 -13.87 7.43 -26.77
C GLU A 150 -15.20 6.87 -26.21
N PRO A 151 -15.91 7.66 -25.39
CA PRO A 151 -17.23 7.28 -24.89
C PRO A 151 -18.29 7.30 -26.00
N GLU A 152 -19.26 6.39 -25.92
CA GLU A 152 -20.37 6.29 -26.88
C GLU A 152 -21.45 7.36 -26.66
N ASN A 153 -21.69 7.74 -25.41
CA ASN A 153 -22.69 8.75 -25.06
C ASN A 153 -22.27 10.13 -25.62
N VAL A 154 -23.15 10.76 -26.41
CA VAL A 154 -22.86 12.00 -27.14
C VAL A 154 -22.46 13.16 -26.22
N ILE A 155 -23.15 13.33 -25.08
CA ILE A 155 -22.84 14.41 -24.14
C ILE A 155 -21.50 14.15 -23.45
N LEU A 156 -21.27 12.92 -22.99
CA LEU A 156 -19.99 12.54 -22.38
C LEU A 156 -18.83 12.68 -23.39
N LYS A 157 -19.06 12.31 -24.65
CA LYS A 157 -18.09 12.46 -25.75
C LYS A 157 -17.75 13.93 -26.02
N LEU A 158 -18.76 14.80 -25.99
CA LEU A 158 -18.55 16.24 -26.12
C LEU A 158 -17.67 16.79 -24.99
N VAL A 159 -17.95 16.43 -23.74
CA VAL A 159 -17.12 16.83 -22.59
C VAL A 159 -15.71 16.25 -22.70
N TYR A 160 -15.59 14.95 -23.00
CA TYR A 160 -14.31 14.25 -23.17
C TYR A 160 -13.41 14.95 -24.21
N LYS A 161 -13.97 15.31 -25.37
CA LYS A 161 -13.22 16.00 -26.43
C LYS A 161 -12.89 17.45 -26.13
N SER A 162 -13.54 18.06 -25.14
CA SER A 162 -13.33 19.46 -24.73
C SER A 162 -12.42 19.61 -23.52
N LEU A 163 -12.00 18.51 -22.91
CA LEU A 163 -10.97 18.56 -21.87
C LEU A 163 -9.66 19.12 -22.43
N PRO A 164 -8.91 19.92 -21.64
CA PRO A 164 -7.62 20.44 -22.06
C PRO A 164 -6.62 19.31 -22.24
N SER A 165 -5.76 19.42 -23.26
CA SER A 165 -4.67 18.47 -23.47
C SER A 165 -3.70 18.52 -22.28
N LEU A 166 -3.28 17.35 -21.82
CA LEU A 166 -2.35 17.21 -20.72
C LEU A 166 -0.94 17.03 -21.27
N GLU A 167 0.03 17.75 -20.68
CA GLU A 167 1.44 17.57 -21.01
C GLU A 167 1.88 16.16 -20.61
N GLU A 168 2.64 15.50 -21.50
CA GLU A 168 3.32 14.26 -21.18
C GLU A 168 4.50 14.56 -20.24
N GLU A 169 4.63 13.75 -19.20
CA GLU A 169 5.70 13.80 -18.21
C GLU A 169 6.30 12.41 -18.09
N ASP A 170 7.54 12.27 -18.55
CA ASP A 170 8.38 11.12 -18.22
C ASP A 170 8.75 11.19 -16.74
N LYS A 171 7.82 10.74 -15.89
CA LYS A 171 8.10 10.58 -14.47
C LYS A 171 9.20 9.55 -14.34
N LYS A 172 10.41 10.02 -14.01
CA LYS A 172 11.51 9.14 -13.59
C LYS A 172 10.94 8.18 -12.56
N THR A 173 10.98 6.88 -12.87
CA THR A 173 10.49 5.82 -11.99
C THR A 173 11.17 6.02 -10.65
N ALA A 174 10.41 6.44 -9.64
CA ALA A 174 10.94 6.54 -8.31
C ALA A 174 11.45 5.15 -7.91
N ARG A 175 12.56 5.08 -7.18
CA ARG A 175 13.21 3.82 -6.78
C ARG A 175 12.43 3.06 -5.70
N TYR A 176 11.12 2.93 -5.89
CA TYR A 176 10.25 2.15 -5.04
C TYR A 176 10.58 0.67 -5.20
N GLN A 177 10.70 -0.03 -4.08
CA GLN A 177 11.06 -1.44 -4.06
C GLN A 177 9.80 -2.28 -3.77
N LEU A 178 9.46 -3.16 -4.70
CA LEU A 178 8.43 -4.16 -4.48
C LEU A 178 8.97 -5.26 -3.57
N TYR A 179 8.23 -5.55 -2.51
CA TYR A 179 8.62 -6.53 -1.49
C TYR A 179 7.82 -7.83 -1.56
N ILE A 180 6.61 -7.79 -2.14
CA ILE A 180 5.66 -8.90 -2.13
C ILE A 180 5.03 -9.01 -3.52
N ASP A 181 5.67 -9.79 -4.41
CA ASP A 181 5.25 -9.94 -5.81
C ASP A 181 3.82 -10.50 -5.93
N ARG A 182 3.44 -11.49 -5.12
CA ARG A 182 2.10 -12.11 -5.14
C ARG A 182 0.96 -11.08 -5.01
N ILE A 183 1.14 -10.04 -4.20
CA ILE A 183 0.11 -9.00 -4.01
C ILE A 183 -0.03 -8.15 -5.29
N ARG A 184 1.07 -7.86 -5.97
CA ARG A 184 1.02 -7.20 -7.29
C ARG A 184 0.27 -8.08 -8.27
N ASP A 185 0.64 -9.36 -8.39
CA ASP A 185 0.02 -10.28 -9.35
C ASP A 185 -1.50 -10.40 -9.12
N GLN A 186 -1.92 -10.47 -7.86
CA GLN A 186 -3.32 -10.51 -7.46
C GLN A 186 -4.06 -9.20 -7.76
N PHE A 187 -3.41 -8.05 -7.56
CA PHE A 187 -3.93 -6.74 -7.95
C PHE A 187 -4.12 -6.62 -9.46
N GLU A 188 -3.13 -7.06 -10.25
CA GLU A 188 -3.21 -6.97 -11.71
C GLU A 188 -4.39 -7.77 -12.23
N HIS A 189 -4.55 -9.00 -11.74
CA HIS A 189 -5.67 -9.86 -12.10
C HIS A 189 -7.03 -9.21 -11.79
N ASP A 190 -7.18 -8.61 -10.60
CA ASP A 190 -8.42 -7.94 -10.21
C ASP A 190 -8.65 -6.63 -10.99
N LEU A 191 -7.59 -5.88 -11.30
CA LEU A 191 -7.71 -4.66 -12.09
C LEU A 191 -8.04 -4.94 -13.55
N TYR A 192 -7.47 -6.00 -14.15
CA TYR A 192 -7.85 -6.42 -15.51
C TYR A 192 -9.34 -6.73 -15.59
N PHE A 193 -9.89 -7.43 -14.61
CA PHE A 193 -11.33 -7.67 -14.53
C PHE A 193 -12.14 -6.36 -14.47
N LEU A 194 -11.72 -5.38 -13.68
CA LEU A 194 -12.39 -4.08 -13.64
C LEU A 194 -12.32 -3.35 -15.00
N LEU A 195 -11.17 -3.38 -15.68
CA LEU A 195 -10.96 -2.65 -16.94
C LEU A 195 -11.84 -3.14 -18.10
N GLU A 196 -12.35 -4.37 -18.04
CA GLU A 196 -13.23 -4.94 -19.07
C GLU A 196 -14.56 -4.18 -19.19
N ASN A 197 -15.05 -3.61 -18.09
CA ASN A 197 -16.32 -2.89 -18.07
C ASN A 197 -16.17 -1.51 -17.43
N GLU A 198 -16.54 -0.45 -18.16
CA GLU A 198 -16.39 0.93 -17.67
C GLU A 198 -17.12 1.19 -16.37
N LYS A 199 -18.37 0.73 -16.30
CA LYS A 199 -19.23 0.98 -15.15
C LYS A 199 -18.65 0.28 -13.93
N LEU A 200 -18.11 -0.93 -14.13
CA LEU A 200 -17.46 -1.69 -13.08
C LEU A 200 -16.19 -0.98 -12.59
N PHE A 201 -15.32 -0.54 -13.51
CA PHE A 201 -14.12 0.23 -13.18
C PHE A 201 -14.47 1.50 -12.40
N LEU A 202 -15.34 2.36 -12.94
CA LEU A 202 -15.72 3.62 -12.30
C LEU A 202 -16.35 3.42 -10.92
N SER A 203 -17.07 2.31 -10.71
CA SER A 203 -17.75 2.03 -9.44
C SER A 203 -16.84 1.42 -8.37
N HIS A 204 -15.74 0.77 -8.75
CA HIS A 204 -14.97 -0.09 -7.83
C HIS A 204 -13.46 0.16 -7.82
N PHE A 205 -12.93 0.95 -8.74
CA PHE A 205 -11.48 1.19 -8.81
C PHE A 205 -10.94 1.83 -7.52
N GLU A 206 -11.68 2.77 -6.92
CA GLU A 206 -11.34 3.35 -5.62
C GLU A 206 -11.23 2.27 -4.54
N ASN A 207 -12.25 1.43 -4.39
CA ASN A 207 -12.28 0.36 -3.40
C ASN A 207 -11.15 -0.65 -3.60
N LEU A 208 -10.83 -0.98 -4.86
CA LEU A 208 -9.72 -1.86 -5.20
C LEU A 208 -8.39 -1.28 -4.73
N LEU A 209 -8.06 -0.05 -5.16
CA LEU A 209 -6.79 0.56 -4.83
C LEU A 209 -6.65 0.79 -3.32
N LEU A 210 -7.75 1.17 -2.67
CA LEU A 210 -7.85 1.35 -1.22
C LEU A 210 -7.54 0.03 -0.49
N TYR A 211 -8.16 -1.07 -0.92
CA TYR A 211 -7.92 -2.39 -0.36
C TYR A 211 -6.47 -2.84 -0.51
N TYR A 212 -5.92 -2.74 -1.71
CA TYR A 212 -4.56 -3.20 -1.98
C TYR A 212 -3.49 -2.35 -1.32
N TYR A 213 -3.74 -1.06 -1.08
CA TYR A 213 -2.89 -0.26 -0.20
C TYR A 213 -2.88 -0.81 1.23
N PHE A 214 -4.05 -1.07 1.80
CA PHE A 214 -4.15 -1.67 3.14
C PHE A 214 -3.47 -3.03 3.21
N TYR A 215 -3.79 -3.91 2.26
CA TYR A 215 -3.29 -5.28 2.22
C TYR A 215 -1.76 -5.31 2.07
N TYR A 216 -1.21 -4.55 1.12
CA TYR A 216 0.22 -4.51 0.91
C TYR A 216 0.98 -4.00 2.15
N ILE A 217 0.54 -2.90 2.76
CA ILE A 217 1.24 -2.33 3.92
C ILE A 217 1.14 -3.24 5.15
N THR A 218 -0.03 -3.81 5.43
CA THR A 218 -0.16 -4.74 6.57
C THR A 218 0.72 -5.97 6.40
N GLN A 219 0.75 -6.59 5.21
CA GLN A 219 1.63 -7.71 4.93
C GLN A 219 3.10 -7.33 4.96
N LEU A 220 3.46 -6.13 4.48
CA LEU A 220 4.83 -5.62 4.57
C LEU A 220 5.29 -5.48 6.03
N ILE A 221 4.46 -4.91 6.91
CA ILE A 221 4.76 -4.80 8.35
C ILE A 221 4.99 -6.18 8.96
N LEU A 222 4.10 -7.15 8.68
CA LEU A 222 4.20 -8.51 9.21
C LEU A 222 5.43 -9.25 8.67
N ARG A 223 5.75 -9.09 7.38
CA ARG A 223 6.91 -9.69 6.73
C ARG A 223 8.22 -9.15 7.29
N LEU A 224 8.32 -7.84 7.53
CA LEU A 224 9.53 -7.21 8.06
C LEU A 224 9.83 -7.67 9.49
N ASP A 225 8.80 -7.85 10.32
CA ASP A 225 8.96 -8.29 11.71
C ASP A 225 9.56 -9.71 11.86
N GLN A 226 9.58 -10.48 10.77
CA GLN A 226 10.09 -11.85 10.75
C GLN A 226 11.58 -11.92 10.41
N PHE A 227 12.19 -10.80 10.00
CA PHE A 227 13.61 -10.72 9.62
C PHE A 227 14.00 -11.83 8.63
N PHE A 228 14.81 -12.79 9.10
CA PHE A 228 15.46 -13.85 8.33
C PHE A 228 14.72 -15.20 8.42
N ASP A 229 13.62 -15.28 9.18
CA ASP A 229 12.79 -16.49 9.29
C ASP A 229 12.20 -16.85 7.92
N GLU A 230 11.84 -18.11 7.68
CA GLU A 230 11.35 -18.54 6.36
C GLU A 230 10.17 -17.69 5.85
N GLU A 231 10.21 -17.43 4.54
CA GLU A 231 9.19 -16.63 3.87
C GLU A 231 7.85 -17.36 3.86
N LYS A 232 6.86 -16.81 4.59
CA LYS A 232 5.47 -17.25 4.48
C LYS A 232 4.83 -16.63 3.24
N VAL A 233 3.95 -17.40 2.60
CA VAL A 233 3.17 -16.97 1.43
C VAL A 233 2.35 -15.72 1.71
N ALA A 234 1.61 -15.72 2.83
CA ALA A 234 0.92 -14.56 3.38
C ALA A 234 0.69 -14.78 4.88
N TYR A 235 0.64 -13.70 5.66
CA TYR A 235 0.28 -13.77 7.07
C TYR A 235 -1.24 -13.71 7.19
N PRO A 236 -1.89 -14.71 7.83
CA PRO A 236 -3.32 -14.69 7.98
C PRO A 236 -3.74 -13.54 8.88
N VAL A 237 -4.67 -12.72 8.40
CA VAL A 237 -5.25 -11.60 9.14
C VAL A 237 -6.77 -11.74 9.11
N TYR A 238 -7.37 -11.83 10.29
CA TYR A 238 -8.80 -12.13 10.41
C TYR A 238 -9.65 -10.86 10.50
N TYR A 239 -10.73 -10.84 9.73
CA TYR A 239 -11.70 -9.73 9.66
C TYR A 239 -13.00 -10.08 10.37
N ASN A 240 -13.61 -9.07 11.00
CA ASN A 240 -15.01 -9.10 11.42
C ASN A 240 -15.90 -8.48 10.33
N LEU A 241 -17.21 -8.68 10.47
CA LEU A 241 -18.22 -8.13 9.57
C LEU A 241 -19.10 -7.14 10.36
N ASP A 242 -19.52 -6.04 9.74
CA ASP A 242 -20.32 -5.04 10.46
C ASP A 242 -21.74 -5.50 10.81
N TRP A 243 -22.28 -6.50 10.10
CA TRP A 243 -23.60 -7.09 10.36
C TRP A 243 -23.60 -8.31 11.31
N GLU A 244 -22.44 -8.78 11.79
CA GLU A 244 -22.39 -9.94 12.68
C GLU A 244 -22.72 -9.56 14.15
N LYS A 245 -23.50 -10.40 14.84
CA LYS A 245 -24.16 -10.04 16.10
C LYS A 245 -23.26 -10.04 17.36
N LYS A 246 -22.07 -10.66 17.34
CA LYS A 246 -21.19 -10.77 18.54
C LYS A 246 -19.70 -10.76 18.20
N ARG A 247 -18.95 -9.85 18.84
CA ARG A 247 -17.47 -9.80 18.83
C ARG A 247 -16.96 -10.04 20.25
N THR A 248 -16.16 -11.07 20.45
CA THR A 248 -15.62 -11.46 21.76
C THR A 248 -14.10 -11.59 21.70
N ARG A 249 -13.43 -11.51 22.87
CA ARG A 249 -11.96 -11.67 22.98
C ARG A 249 -11.46 -13.06 22.61
N THR A 250 -12.34 -14.05 22.64
CA THR A 250 -12.03 -15.46 22.35
C THR A 250 -11.96 -15.75 20.86
N ARG A 251 -12.47 -14.86 20.00
CA ARG A 251 -12.48 -15.06 18.55
C ARG A 251 -11.11 -14.85 17.93
N LYS A 252 -10.82 -15.62 16.87
CA LYS A 252 -9.59 -15.45 16.09
C LYS A 252 -9.50 -14.05 15.47
N SER A 253 -10.62 -13.48 15.05
CA SER A 253 -10.70 -12.11 14.53
C SER A 253 -10.23 -11.02 15.50
N TYR A 254 -10.18 -11.32 16.80
CA TYR A 254 -9.61 -10.42 17.81
C TYR A 254 -8.09 -10.59 17.93
N ASN A 255 -7.63 -11.82 18.23
CA ASN A 255 -6.23 -12.10 18.54
C ASN A 255 -5.34 -12.13 17.28
N GLU A 256 -5.87 -12.61 16.16
CA GLU A 256 -5.22 -12.76 14.86
C GLU A 256 -5.72 -11.72 13.83
N GLY A 257 -6.36 -10.65 14.30
CA GLY A 257 -6.82 -9.51 13.48
C GLY A 257 -5.89 -8.29 13.61
N TRP A 258 -6.47 -7.11 13.81
CA TRP A 258 -5.73 -5.83 13.92
C TRP A 258 -4.63 -5.86 14.98
N LYS A 259 -4.82 -6.56 16.10
CA LYS A 259 -3.87 -6.61 17.22
C LYS A 259 -2.48 -7.10 16.81
N VAL A 260 -2.41 -8.01 15.85
CA VAL A 260 -1.14 -8.51 15.31
C VAL A 260 -0.37 -7.37 14.62
N ILE A 261 -1.07 -6.51 13.88
CA ILE A 261 -0.47 -5.39 13.16
C ILE A 261 -0.16 -4.23 14.10
N GLU A 262 -1.09 -3.90 15.01
CA GLU A 262 -0.97 -2.81 15.99
C GLU A 262 0.30 -2.92 16.84
N HIS A 263 0.64 -4.13 17.31
CA HIS A 263 1.85 -4.34 18.10
C HIS A 263 3.16 -4.18 17.30
N ARG A 264 3.09 -4.26 15.97
CA ARG A 264 4.26 -4.26 15.07
C ARG A 264 4.43 -2.96 14.29
N ILE A 265 3.38 -2.17 14.14
CA ILE A 265 3.41 -0.93 13.34
C ILE A 265 4.53 0.03 13.79
N SER A 266 4.75 0.17 15.10
CA SER A 266 5.81 1.03 15.66
C SER A 266 7.23 0.55 15.36
N ARG A 267 7.39 -0.71 14.93
CA ARG A 267 8.67 -1.31 14.55
C ARG A 267 8.99 -1.11 13.07
N PHE A 268 8.02 -0.64 12.28
CA PHE A 268 8.16 -0.48 10.83
C PHE A 268 9.23 0.55 10.46
N PHE A 269 9.23 1.73 11.08
CA PHE A 269 10.24 2.76 10.81
C PHE A 269 11.67 2.32 11.18
N PRO A 270 11.92 1.67 12.33
CA PRO A 270 13.19 0.99 12.59
C PRO A 270 13.62 0.00 11.50
N HIS A 271 12.70 -0.82 10.97
CA HIS A 271 13.03 -1.76 9.89
C HIS A 271 13.45 -1.06 8.61
N VAL A 272 12.77 0.02 8.22
CA VAL A 272 13.12 0.82 7.04
C VAL A 272 14.56 1.33 7.13
N ASN A 273 14.94 1.89 8.29
CA ASN A 273 16.29 2.41 8.50
C ASN A 273 17.34 1.31 8.58
N CYS A 274 17.03 0.20 9.26
CA CYS A 274 17.94 -0.95 9.33
C CYS A 274 18.20 -1.54 7.94
N LEU A 275 17.15 -1.67 7.11
CA LEU A 275 17.28 -2.14 5.74
C LEU A 275 18.13 -1.21 4.88
N GLU A 276 17.93 0.10 4.98
CA GLU A 276 18.74 1.08 4.24
C GLU A 276 20.23 0.98 4.63
N MET A 277 20.53 0.74 5.92
CA MET A 277 21.90 0.53 6.41
C MET A 277 22.53 -0.75 5.86
N ILE A 278 21.85 -1.90 5.98
CA ILE A 278 22.43 -3.18 5.54
C ILE A 278 22.49 -3.30 4.01
N ASN A 279 21.77 -2.45 3.27
CA ASN A 279 21.83 -2.40 1.82
C ASN A 279 22.97 -1.52 1.27
N CYS A 280 23.77 -0.87 2.13
CA CYS A 280 25.00 -0.20 1.73
C CYS A 280 26.12 -1.22 1.47
N ILE A 281 25.94 -2.12 0.50
CA ILE A 281 26.90 -3.18 0.14
C ILE A 281 27.64 -2.80 -1.13
N GLN A 282 28.97 -2.92 -1.13
CA GLN A 282 29.82 -2.57 -2.28
C GLN A 282 29.42 -3.33 -3.54
N GLY A 283 29.36 -2.62 -4.67
CA GLY A 283 29.13 -3.19 -6.00
C GLY A 283 27.72 -3.75 -6.23
N LYS A 284 26.77 -3.53 -5.31
CA LYS A 284 25.38 -3.95 -5.47
C LYS A 284 24.44 -2.76 -5.60
N ASN A 285 23.79 -2.69 -6.76
CA ASN A 285 22.80 -1.65 -7.06
C ASN A 285 21.35 -2.09 -6.79
N LYS A 286 21.12 -3.38 -6.47
CA LYS A 286 19.78 -3.92 -6.24
C LYS A 286 19.52 -4.04 -4.74
N PHE A 287 18.38 -3.52 -4.33
CA PHE A 287 17.87 -3.66 -2.98
C PHE A 287 17.68 -5.14 -2.60
N MET A 288 18.07 -5.49 -1.38
CA MET A 288 17.92 -6.79 -0.77
C MET A 288 17.01 -6.69 0.46
N SER A 289 15.96 -7.51 0.44
CA SER A 289 15.16 -7.78 1.62
C SER A 289 15.95 -8.57 2.65
N TYR A 290 15.45 -8.71 3.89
CA TYR A 290 16.07 -9.61 4.87
C TYR A 290 16.21 -11.06 4.32
N GLN A 291 15.23 -11.55 3.56
CA GLN A 291 15.30 -12.85 2.88
C GLN A 291 16.36 -12.88 1.77
N GLY A 292 16.43 -11.80 0.98
CA GLY A 292 17.49 -11.65 -0.02
C GLY A 292 18.88 -11.59 0.62
N PHE A 293 19.01 -10.95 1.78
CA PHE A 293 20.24 -10.87 2.55
C PHE A 293 20.65 -12.22 3.14
N ARG A 294 19.68 -13.02 3.61
CA ARG A 294 19.90 -14.42 4.00
C ARG A 294 20.47 -15.24 2.85
N LYS A 295 19.81 -15.24 1.69
CA LYS A 295 20.29 -15.94 0.48
C LYS A 295 21.66 -15.45 0.04
N PHE A 296 21.93 -14.15 0.19
CA PHE A 296 23.24 -13.59 -0.11
C PHE A 296 24.33 -14.18 0.79
N ILE A 297 24.09 -14.27 2.10
CA ILE A 297 25.04 -14.84 3.07
C ILE A 297 25.27 -16.33 2.79
N GLU A 298 24.21 -17.08 2.47
CA GLU A 298 24.30 -18.50 2.10
C GLU A 298 25.18 -18.74 0.86
N GLY A 299 25.29 -17.74 -0.03
CA GLY A 299 26.15 -17.79 -1.22
C GLY A 299 27.58 -17.26 -1.03
N LEU A 300 27.97 -16.82 0.18
CA LEU A 300 29.33 -16.34 0.46
C LEU A 300 30.27 -17.50 0.80
N ASN A 301 31.56 -17.36 0.45
CA ASN A 301 32.61 -18.21 0.99
C ASN A 301 32.94 -17.80 2.45
N GLU A 302 33.66 -18.66 3.17
CA GLU A 302 33.97 -18.44 4.60
C GLU A 302 34.68 -17.11 4.85
N GLU A 303 35.69 -16.77 4.06
CA GLU A 303 36.44 -15.51 4.18
C GLU A 303 35.54 -14.27 4.06
N LYS A 304 34.66 -14.22 3.04
CA LYS A 304 33.72 -13.09 2.88
C LYS A 304 32.64 -13.08 3.96
N ARG A 305 32.20 -14.26 4.41
CA ARG A 305 31.22 -14.37 5.50
C ARG A 305 31.80 -13.83 6.80
N ASP A 306 33.04 -14.16 7.13
CA ASP A 306 33.74 -13.61 8.28
C ASP A 306 33.97 -12.10 8.15
N GLN A 307 34.35 -11.61 6.97
CA GLN A 307 34.49 -10.18 6.75
C GLN A 307 33.16 -9.43 6.93
N LEU A 308 32.05 -9.97 6.40
CA LEU A 308 30.72 -9.39 6.59
C LEU A 308 30.30 -9.41 8.06
N ARG A 309 30.65 -10.45 8.80
CA ARG A 309 30.43 -10.55 10.26
C ARG A 309 31.15 -9.42 10.99
N LEU A 310 32.43 -9.20 10.70
CA LEU A 310 33.18 -8.07 11.29
C LEU A 310 32.58 -6.72 10.89
N ASP A 311 32.22 -6.53 9.62
CA ASP A 311 31.61 -5.29 9.14
C ASP A 311 30.27 -5.00 9.86
N MET A 312 29.40 -6.00 10.04
CA MET A 312 28.14 -5.86 10.77
C MET A 312 28.33 -5.60 12.26
N GLN A 313 29.31 -6.25 12.88
CA GLN A 313 29.68 -5.99 14.27
C GLN A 313 30.16 -4.54 14.45
N ASN A 314 31.05 -4.08 13.56
CA ASN A 314 31.57 -2.72 13.55
C ASN A 314 30.46 -1.70 13.31
N LEU A 315 29.57 -1.93 12.34
CA LEU A 315 28.43 -1.06 12.08
C LEU A 315 27.51 -0.93 13.30
N THR A 316 27.24 -2.03 14.00
CA THR A 316 26.43 -2.04 15.22
C THR A 316 27.11 -1.24 16.35
N LYS A 317 28.43 -1.33 16.48
CA LYS A 317 29.20 -0.57 17.46
C LYS A 317 29.22 0.93 17.12
N GLU A 318 29.56 1.25 15.87
CA GLU A 318 29.60 2.63 15.37
C GLU A 318 28.24 3.33 15.48
N TYR A 319 27.14 2.62 15.24
CA TYR A 319 25.81 3.17 15.43
C TYR A 319 25.63 3.69 16.85
N LYS A 320 25.87 2.83 17.85
CA LYS A 320 25.75 3.16 19.27
C LYS A 320 26.62 4.37 19.65
N GLU A 321 27.88 4.37 19.23
CA GLU A 321 28.85 5.44 19.51
C GLU A 321 28.47 6.79 18.89
N ARG A 322 27.83 6.79 17.71
CA ARG A 322 27.39 8.00 17.01
C ARG A 322 26.03 8.53 17.45
N THR A 323 25.32 7.77 18.29
CA THR A 323 24.01 8.13 18.86
C THR A 323 24.14 8.47 20.34
N ALA A 324 24.72 9.64 20.62
CA ALA A 324 24.97 10.10 21.99
C ALA A 324 23.79 10.85 22.63
N ASP A 325 22.67 11.03 21.90
CA ASP A 325 21.48 11.69 22.41
C ASP A 325 20.63 10.80 23.34
N ILE A 326 21.16 9.66 23.77
CA ILE A 326 20.46 8.60 24.51
C ILE A 326 21.39 8.02 25.58
N ASP A 327 20.79 7.76 26.73
CA ASP A 327 21.39 6.91 27.75
C ASP A 327 21.27 5.42 27.35
N TRP A 328 22.43 4.81 27.10
CA TRP A 328 22.56 3.42 26.72
C TRP A 328 22.69 2.47 27.91
N ASP A 329 22.79 2.97 29.13
CA ASP A 329 22.93 2.14 30.33
C ASP A 329 21.61 1.40 30.64
N GLU A 330 20.47 2.01 30.30
CA GLU A 330 19.15 1.37 30.37
C GLU A 330 18.88 0.38 29.21
N TYR A 331 19.71 0.35 28.17
CA TYR A 331 19.50 -0.52 27.02
C TYR A 331 19.85 -1.97 27.36
N LYS A 332 18.84 -2.86 27.27
CA LYS A 332 19.02 -4.30 27.44
C LYS A 332 19.16 -4.98 26.09
N PRO A 333 20.34 -5.54 25.74
CA PRO A 333 20.51 -6.28 24.51
C PRO A 333 19.57 -7.49 24.46
N SER A 334 19.00 -7.76 23.30
CA SER A 334 18.30 -9.02 23.08
C SER A 334 19.30 -10.17 22.99
N GLY A 335 18.95 -11.35 23.53
CA GLY A 335 19.72 -12.57 23.30
C GLY A 335 19.77 -12.97 21.82
N ASN A 336 20.76 -13.79 21.48
CA ASN A 336 20.90 -14.39 20.15
C ASN A 336 19.68 -15.27 19.85
N LYS A 337 19.14 -15.15 18.62
CA LYS A 337 18.03 -15.97 18.13
C LYS A 337 18.47 -16.95 17.04
N TYR A 338 19.47 -16.57 16.26
CA TYR A 338 19.93 -17.32 15.12
C TYR A 338 21.28 -17.97 15.44
N ASP A 339 21.57 -19.10 14.82
CA ASP A 339 22.91 -19.70 14.90
C ASP A 339 23.93 -18.86 14.12
N GLU A 340 23.50 -18.23 13.03
CA GLU A 340 24.30 -17.30 12.22
C GLU A 340 24.58 -15.98 12.97
N PRO A 341 25.85 -15.67 13.31
CA PRO A 341 26.21 -14.45 14.00
C PRO A 341 25.85 -13.16 13.25
N ILE A 342 25.95 -13.14 11.91
CA ILE A 342 25.63 -11.96 11.10
C ILE A 342 24.17 -11.53 11.30
N PHE A 343 23.23 -12.49 11.36
CA PHE A 343 21.82 -12.20 11.61
C PHE A 343 21.58 -11.61 13.00
N ASN A 344 22.32 -12.07 14.01
CA ASN A 344 22.24 -11.51 15.36
C ASN A 344 22.79 -10.07 15.42
N HIS A 345 23.87 -9.76 14.69
CA HIS A 345 24.38 -8.40 14.57
C HIS A 345 23.35 -7.46 13.92
N VAL A 346 22.72 -7.87 12.82
CA VAL A 346 21.65 -7.06 12.18
C VAL A 346 20.46 -6.86 13.12
N ARG A 347 20.05 -7.89 13.85
CA ARG A 347 18.97 -7.77 14.85
C ARG A 347 19.36 -6.83 16.00
N SER A 348 20.61 -6.86 16.43
CA SER A 348 21.15 -5.93 17.43
C SER A 348 21.10 -4.49 16.94
N LEU A 349 21.55 -4.22 15.71
CA LEU A 349 21.44 -2.91 15.05
C LEU A 349 19.99 -2.42 15.01
N PHE A 350 19.05 -3.28 14.58
CA PHE A 350 17.62 -2.94 14.59
C PHE A 350 17.12 -2.57 16.00
N ASN A 351 17.50 -3.33 17.03
CA ASN A 351 17.06 -3.07 18.40
C ASN A 351 17.64 -1.76 18.95
N GLN A 352 18.88 -1.43 18.60
CA GLN A 352 19.49 -0.13 18.92
C GLN A 352 18.75 1.02 18.22
N ILE A 353 18.43 0.90 16.93
CA ILE A 353 17.62 1.88 16.18
C ILE A 353 16.25 2.05 16.84
N SER A 354 15.57 0.94 17.15
CA SER A 354 14.25 0.96 17.78
C SER A 354 14.28 1.60 19.18
N TYR A 355 15.31 1.32 19.96
CA TYR A 355 15.50 1.91 21.28
C TYR A 355 15.73 3.41 21.19
N GLN A 356 16.59 3.87 20.27
CA GLN A 356 16.80 5.29 20.03
C GLN A 356 15.51 6.02 19.70
N PHE A 357 14.73 5.50 18.74
CA PHE A 357 13.48 6.15 18.36
C PHE A 357 12.48 6.19 19.51
N LYS A 358 12.54 5.28 20.49
CA LYS A 358 11.66 5.31 21.65
C LYS A 358 12.11 6.26 22.77
N ARG A 359 13.43 6.44 22.93
CA ARG A 359 14.03 7.12 24.10
C ARG A 359 14.61 8.50 23.82
N SER A 360 14.67 8.92 22.56
CA SER A 360 15.23 10.22 22.19
C SER A 360 14.20 11.18 21.61
N GLY A 361 14.61 12.42 21.35
CA GLY A 361 13.76 13.44 20.70
C GLY A 361 13.21 13.01 19.32
N ARG A 362 13.71 11.92 18.74
CA ARG A 362 13.24 11.33 17.48
C ARG A 362 11.92 10.57 17.59
N LYS A 363 11.40 10.32 18.81
CA LYS A 363 10.13 9.60 19.04
C LYS A 363 8.94 10.15 18.27
N LYS A 364 8.80 11.48 18.23
CA LYS A 364 7.69 12.13 17.52
C LYS A 364 7.72 11.80 16.02
N ILE A 365 8.88 11.94 15.38
CA ILE A 365 9.05 11.70 13.95
C ILE A 365 8.84 10.20 13.62
N ALA A 366 9.34 9.31 14.48
CA ALA A 366 9.14 7.87 14.32
C ALA A 366 7.66 7.46 14.42
N ASN A 367 6.89 8.08 15.32
CA ASN A 367 5.45 7.85 15.42
C ASN A 367 4.71 8.39 14.19
N GLN A 368 5.00 9.63 13.80
CA GLN A 368 4.43 10.30 12.63
C GLN A 368 4.62 9.51 11.32
N PHE A 369 5.68 8.70 11.23
CA PHE A 369 5.92 7.84 10.06
C PHE A 369 4.75 6.89 9.74
N TYR A 370 4.09 6.34 10.77
CA TYR A 370 3.01 5.36 10.59
C TYR A 370 1.63 5.89 11.01
N GLU A 371 1.54 7.01 11.72
CA GLU A 371 0.27 7.63 12.14
C GLU A 371 -0.68 7.86 10.96
N GLY A 372 -0.17 8.30 9.80
CA GLY A 372 -0.97 8.48 8.59
C GLY A 372 -1.60 7.18 8.08
N PHE A 373 -0.87 6.07 8.13
CA PHE A 373 -1.42 4.75 7.79
C PHE A 373 -2.40 4.26 8.85
N GLU A 374 -2.14 4.52 10.13
CA GLU A 374 -3.06 4.16 11.20
C GLU A 374 -4.39 4.93 11.10
N ALA A 375 -4.34 6.22 10.79
CA ALA A 375 -5.50 7.05 10.52
C ALA A 375 -6.29 6.55 9.31
N PHE A 376 -5.60 6.20 8.22
CA PHE A 376 -6.19 5.54 7.06
C PHE A 376 -6.89 4.22 7.44
N ALA A 377 -6.21 3.33 8.17
CA ALA A 377 -6.79 2.07 8.63
C ALA A 377 -8.02 2.29 9.50
N LYS A 378 -7.97 3.26 10.44
CA LYS A 378 -9.11 3.66 11.28
C LYS A 378 -10.31 4.12 10.47
N ARG A 379 -10.07 4.87 9.40
CA ARG A 379 -11.14 5.41 8.55
C ARG A 379 -11.86 4.34 7.74
N TYR A 380 -11.12 3.37 7.19
CA TYR A 380 -11.67 2.46 6.19
C TYR A 380 -11.84 1.01 6.63
N PHE A 381 -11.01 0.51 7.54
CA PHE A 381 -10.93 -0.92 7.86
C PHE A 381 -11.08 -1.27 9.34
N LEU A 382 -10.99 -0.29 10.24
CA LEU A 382 -11.12 -0.54 11.67
C LEU A 382 -12.44 -0.03 12.22
N LYS A 383 -12.99 -0.78 13.17
CA LYS A 383 -14.17 -0.38 13.95
C LYS A 383 -13.87 -0.47 15.43
N GLN A 384 -14.12 0.62 16.15
CA GLN A 384 -14.04 0.62 17.61
C GLN A 384 -15.09 -0.33 18.17
N SER A 385 -14.66 -1.31 18.96
CA SER A 385 -15.49 -2.39 19.49
C SER A 385 -15.48 -2.39 21.03
N GLY A 386 -15.77 -1.24 21.62
CA GLY A 386 -15.83 -1.05 23.07
C GLY A 386 -14.52 -1.44 23.76
N PRO A 387 -14.55 -2.28 24.82
CA PRO A 387 -13.36 -2.73 25.57
C PRO A 387 -12.34 -3.55 24.75
N LEU A 388 -12.67 -3.94 23.52
CA LEU A 388 -11.76 -4.64 22.61
C LEU A 388 -10.79 -3.67 21.91
N GLY A 389 -11.10 -2.37 21.91
CA GLY A 389 -10.39 -1.38 21.11
C GLY A 389 -10.74 -1.50 19.63
N TYR A 390 -9.80 -1.20 18.75
CA TYR A 390 -9.99 -1.32 17.30
C TYR A 390 -9.82 -2.76 16.83
N THR A 391 -10.73 -3.19 15.95
CA THR A 391 -10.69 -4.50 15.27
C THR A 391 -10.90 -4.31 13.78
N LEU A 392 -10.36 -5.24 12.97
CA LEU A 392 -10.61 -5.24 11.54
C LEU A 392 -12.06 -5.55 11.25
N ASN A 393 -12.63 -4.80 10.31
CA ASN A 393 -14.04 -4.82 10.02
C ASN A 393 -14.28 -4.51 8.54
N LEU A 394 -14.99 -5.41 7.84
CA LEU A 394 -15.52 -5.12 6.53
C LEU A 394 -16.96 -4.61 6.65
N LYS A 395 -17.26 -3.54 5.90
CA LYS A 395 -18.64 -3.08 5.68
C LYS A 395 -19.31 -3.97 4.65
N GLN A 396 -20.64 -4.12 4.72
CA GLN A 396 -21.40 -4.96 3.80
C GLN A 396 -21.12 -4.67 2.31
N ASP A 397 -21.17 -3.39 1.89
CA ASP A 397 -20.94 -3.02 0.49
C ASP A 397 -19.51 -3.33 0.02
N PHE A 398 -18.52 -3.10 0.89
CA PHE A 398 -17.12 -3.41 0.61
C PHE A 398 -16.89 -4.93 0.53
N PHE A 399 -17.57 -5.70 1.38
CA PHE A 399 -17.55 -7.16 1.33
C PHE A 399 -18.20 -7.71 0.05
N ILE A 400 -19.30 -7.11 -0.41
CA ILE A 400 -19.95 -7.44 -1.68
C ILE A 400 -19.01 -7.15 -2.85
N PHE A 401 -18.33 -5.99 -2.84
CA PHE A 401 -17.27 -5.67 -3.80
C PHE A 401 -16.17 -6.73 -3.82
N LEU A 402 -15.62 -7.11 -2.66
CA LEU A 402 -14.58 -8.15 -2.58
C LEU A 402 -15.10 -9.51 -3.05
N THR A 403 -16.35 -9.85 -2.74
CA THR A 403 -17.02 -11.06 -3.25
C THR A 403 -17.03 -11.05 -4.78
N LYS A 404 -17.36 -9.91 -5.41
CA LYS A 404 -17.34 -9.74 -6.86
C LYS A 404 -15.93 -9.96 -7.44
N MET A 405 -14.90 -9.44 -6.79
CA MET A 405 -13.50 -9.68 -7.20
C MET A 405 -13.11 -11.16 -7.09
N CYS A 406 -13.55 -11.83 -6.03
CA CYS A 406 -13.29 -13.25 -5.83
C CYS A 406 -14.01 -14.12 -6.87
N ILE A 407 -15.28 -13.85 -7.18
CA ILE A 407 -16.01 -14.59 -8.23
C ILE A 407 -15.40 -14.29 -9.60
N ASN A 408 -15.02 -13.04 -9.85
CA ASN A 408 -14.46 -12.57 -11.11
C ASN A 408 -15.41 -12.88 -12.29
N LYS A 409 -14.90 -13.32 -13.44
CA LYS A 409 -15.69 -13.66 -14.65
C LYS A 409 -16.54 -14.93 -14.54
N ARG A 410 -16.53 -15.61 -13.38
CA ARG A 410 -17.29 -16.86 -13.20
C ARG A 410 -18.77 -16.53 -12.98
N GLU A 411 -19.68 -17.31 -13.57
CA GLU A 411 -21.11 -17.20 -13.25
C GLU A 411 -21.41 -17.56 -11.79
N LYS A 412 -20.65 -18.53 -11.25
CA LYS A 412 -20.69 -18.95 -9.86
C LYS A 412 -19.42 -19.64 -9.43
N ILE A 413 -19.21 -19.72 -8.12
CA ILE A 413 -18.08 -20.38 -7.49
C ILE A 413 -18.56 -21.24 -6.32
N ALA A 414 -17.91 -22.37 -6.05
CA ALA A 414 -18.20 -23.13 -4.84
C ALA A 414 -17.84 -22.31 -3.59
N LEU A 415 -18.67 -22.35 -2.55
CA LEU A 415 -18.47 -21.54 -1.34
C LEU A 415 -17.09 -21.79 -0.68
N LYS A 416 -16.61 -23.04 -0.72
CA LYS A 416 -15.28 -23.40 -0.21
C LYS A 416 -14.17 -22.70 -0.98
N ASP A 417 -14.28 -22.62 -2.31
CA ASP A 417 -13.28 -21.97 -3.15
C ASP A 417 -13.39 -20.45 -3.07
N LEU A 418 -14.59 -19.90 -2.85
CA LEU A 418 -14.77 -18.48 -2.54
C LEU A 418 -13.99 -18.07 -1.29
N PHE A 419 -14.04 -18.88 -0.21
CA PHE A 419 -13.24 -18.60 0.97
C PHE A 419 -11.73 -18.66 0.69
N LYS A 420 -11.27 -19.59 -0.16
CA LYS A 420 -9.86 -19.60 -0.57
C LYS A 420 -9.48 -18.33 -1.35
N GLU A 421 -10.35 -17.86 -2.24
CA GLU A 421 -10.12 -16.60 -2.99
C GLU A 421 -10.01 -15.37 -2.07
N PHE A 422 -10.77 -15.35 -0.97
CA PHE A 422 -10.58 -14.34 0.08
C PHE A 422 -9.23 -14.49 0.78
N GLU A 423 -8.84 -15.72 1.13
CA GLU A 423 -7.56 -16.02 1.80
C GLU A 423 -6.36 -15.68 0.90
N GLU A 424 -6.47 -15.85 -0.42
CA GLU A 424 -5.48 -15.42 -1.41
C GLU A 424 -5.27 -13.90 -1.42
N ARG A 425 -6.34 -13.16 -1.15
CA ARG A 425 -6.30 -11.71 -0.92
C ARG A 425 -5.93 -11.37 0.53
N GLY A 426 -5.66 -12.35 1.39
CA GLY A 426 -5.27 -12.12 2.79
C GLY A 426 -6.44 -11.75 3.71
N ILE A 427 -7.68 -11.99 3.29
CA ILE A 427 -8.87 -11.85 4.13
C ILE A 427 -9.24 -13.22 4.69
N HIS A 428 -9.02 -13.38 6.00
CA HIS A 428 -9.44 -14.58 6.70
C HIS A 428 -10.71 -14.32 7.52
N PHE A 429 -11.56 -15.34 7.58
CA PHE A 429 -12.77 -15.33 8.38
C PHE A 429 -12.75 -16.52 9.34
N ASP A 430 -13.12 -16.27 10.59
CA ASP A 430 -13.35 -17.34 11.55
C ASP A 430 -14.72 -18.02 11.32
N ARG A 431 -15.02 -19.05 12.12
CA ARG A 431 -16.26 -19.83 11.98
C ARG A 431 -17.52 -18.96 12.06
N ASP A 432 -17.54 -17.99 12.97
CA ASP A 432 -18.70 -17.12 13.20
C ASP A 432 -18.89 -16.15 12.04
N SER A 433 -17.81 -15.52 11.55
CA SER A 433 -17.89 -14.66 10.36
C SER A 433 -18.28 -15.46 9.12
N LYS A 434 -17.76 -16.68 8.92
CA LYS A 434 -18.19 -17.56 7.81
C LYS A 434 -19.69 -17.85 7.88
N LYS A 435 -20.26 -18.06 9.07
CA LYS A 435 -21.71 -18.24 9.24
C LYS A 435 -22.49 -16.99 8.87
N SER A 436 -22.07 -15.81 9.33
CA SER A 436 -22.72 -14.54 8.99
C SER A 436 -22.61 -14.18 7.50
N ILE A 437 -21.58 -14.65 6.80
CA ILE A 437 -21.45 -14.54 5.33
C ILE A 437 -22.50 -15.39 4.62
N ILE A 438 -22.66 -16.65 5.05
CA ILE A 438 -23.66 -17.56 4.46
C ILE A 438 -25.07 -16.98 4.63
N GLU A 439 -25.40 -16.49 5.84
CA GLU A 439 -26.68 -15.84 6.13
C GLU A 439 -26.92 -14.61 5.22
N LEU A 440 -25.88 -13.81 4.96
CA LEU A 440 -25.97 -12.68 4.02
C LEU A 440 -26.24 -13.15 2.59
N TYR A 441 -25.51 -14.16 2.11
CA TYR A 441 -25.68 -14.68 0.75
C TYR A 441 -27.05 -15.33 0.53
N GLU A 442 -27.62 -15.98 1.54
CA GLU A 442 -29.01 -16.44 1.52
C GLU A 442 -29.98 -15.28 1.43
N LYS A 443 -29.78 -14.23 2.24
CA LYS A 443 -30.63 -13.02 2.22
C LYS A 443 -30.57 -12.28 0.87
N LEU A 444 -29.41 -12.26 0.22
CA LEU A 444 -29.22 -11.68 -1.10
C LEU A 444 -29.70 -12.60 -2.24
N ASN A 445 -30.17 -13.81 -1.93
CA ASN A 445 -30.62 -14.82 -2.88
C ASN A 445 -29.53 -15.20 -3.93
N ILE A 446 -28.26 -15.18 -3.52
CA ILE A 446 -27.13 -15.55 -4.38
C ILE A 446 -26.50 -16.89 -4.00
N LEU A 447 -27.01 -17.56 -2.97
CA LEU A 447 -26.55 -18.88 -2.56
C LEU A 447 -27.42 -19.99 -3.20
N GLU A 448 -26.82 -20.83 -4.05
CA GLU A 448 -27.44 -22.06 -4.58
C GLU A 448 -27.05 -23.26 -3.74
N LYS A 449 -28.04 -24.00 -3.24
CA LYS A 449 -27.85 -25.31 -2.58
C LYS A 449 -28.16 -26.42 -3.59
N LYS A 450 -27.17 -27.26 -3.91
CA LYS A 450 -27.32 -28.36 -4.88
C LYS A 450 -27.50 -29.76 -4.26
N SER A 451 -27.47 -29.86 -2.93
CA SER A 451 -27.67 -31.11 -2.21
C SER A 451 -28.70 -30.90 -1.11
N ASP A 452 -29.61 -31.87 -0.93
CA ASP A 452 -30.52 -31.94 0.22
C ASP A 452 -29.75 -32.03 1.56
N SER A 453 -28.48 -32.48 1.53
CA SER A 453 -27.58 -32.48 2.69
C SER A 453 -26.97 -31.11 3.02
N GLY A 454 -27.07 -30.13 2.11
CA GLY A 454 -26.49 -28.79 2.27
C GLY A 454 -24.98 -28.69 2.02
N ASP A 455 -24.28 -29.77 1.68
CA ASP A 455 -22.81 -29.80 1.53
C ASP A 455 -22.28 -29.10 0.27
N ALA A 456 -23.06 -29.10 -0.80
CA ALA A 456 -22.69 -28.47 -2.07
C ALA A 456 -23.39 -27.11 -2.21
N GLN A 457 -22.68 -26.04 -1.82
CA GLN A 457 -23.14 -24.65 -1.91
C GLN A 457 -22.33 -23.86 -2.93
N TYR A 458 -23.01 -23.09 -3.77
CA TYR A 458 -22.40 -22.21 -4.76
C TYR A 458 -22.89 -20.78 -4.57
N VAL A 459 -22.01 -19.81 -4.76
CA VAL A 459 -22.35 -18.38 -4.74
C VAL A 459 -22.39 -17.87 -6.18
N LYS A 460 -23.53 -17.33 -6.59
CA LYS A 460 -23.73 -16.72 -7.91
C LYS A 460 -23.06 -15.35 -7.98
N TYR A 461 -22.69 -14.96 -9.20
CA TYR A 461 -22.19 -13.62 -9.50
C TYR A 461 -23.21 -12.53 -9.10
N ILE A 462 -22.70 -11.41 -8.61
CA ILE A 462 -23.48 -10.25 -8.19
C ILE A 462 -23.35 -9.19 -9.29
N LEU A 463 -24.46 -8.93 -10.01
CA LEU A 463 -24.50 -7.95 -11.10
C LEU A 463 -24.16 -6.53 -10.63
#